data_AF-A0A969L8I4-F1
#
_entry.id   AF-A0A969L8I4-F1
#
_cell.length_a   1.000
_cell.length_b   1.000
_cell.length_c   1.000
_cell.angle_alpha   90.00
_cell.angle_beta   90.00
_cell.angle_gamma   90.00
#
_symmetry.space_group_name_H-M   'P 1'
#
loop_
_entity.id
_entity.type
_entity.pdbx_description
1 polymer ?
#
loop_
_entity_poly.entity_id
_entity_poly.type
_entity_poly.pdbx_seq_one_letter_code
_entity_poly.pdbx_strand_id
1 'polypeptide(L)'
;MQEKQVGSAARQFYAQQLRNYWQTEYEAYATGDETYHEFLEEYTIEPRPAYLPEPVWAAYALYDRYVQRESWGAVQLLQVPTEVADTFAVYVTTDGDDGWLEVYDVRGQLLGAGRTYIELVYWGDVKEIRAQLDTRTLPGALDTRATLWGKPF
;
A
#
# COMPACT_ATOMS: atom_id res chain seq x y z
N MET A 1 -10.54 16.02 17.35
CA MET A 1 -10.50 16.66 16.01
C MET A 1 -9.19 16.36 15.27
N GLN A 2 -8.08 16.15 15.98
CA GLN A 2 -6.73 15.96 15.43
C GLN A 2 -6.53 14.62 14.68
N GLU A 3 -7.06 13.49 15.17
CA GLU A 3 -6.84 12.17 14.57
C GLU A 3 -7.41 12.02 13.14
N LYS A 4 -8.61 12.56 12.89
CA LYS A 4 -9.23 12.52 11.55
C LYS A 4 -8.39 13.29 10.52
N GLN A 5 -7.76 14.38 10.93
CA GLN A 5 -6.90 15.18 10.07
C GLN A 5 -5.59 14.44 9.76
N VAL A 6 -4.97 13.82 10.77
CA VAL A 6 -3.76 12.99 10.59
C VAL A 6 -4.04 11.81 9.65
N GLY A 7 -5.13 11.06 9.87
CA GLY A 7 -5.50 9.95 8.99
C GLY A 7 -5.83 10.40 7.56
N SER A 8 -6.43 11.57 7.37
CA SER A 8 -6.64 12.13 6.02
C SER A 8 -5.32 12.49 5.34
N ALA A 9 -4.41 13.16 6.05
CA ALA A 9 -3.13 13.58 5.50
C ALA A 9 -2.23 12.38 5.17
N ALA A 10 -2.15 11.38 6.05
CA ALA A 10 -1.41 10.15 5.78
C ALA A 10 -1.94 9.43 4.54
N ARG A 11 -3.27 9.25 4.42
CA ARG A 11 -3.87 8.64 3.22
C ARG A 11 -3.56 9.40 1.93
N GLN A 12 -3.59 10.73 1.98
CA GLN A 12 -3.22 11.56 0.83
C GLN A 12 -1.75 11.43 0.48
N PHE A 13 -0.86 11.43 1.48
CA PHE A 13 0.57 11.24 1.29
C PHE A 13 0.86 9.92 0.57
N TYR A 14 0.38 8.79 1.09
CA TYR A 14 0.65 7.49 0.47
C TYR A 14 0.02 7.33 -0.91
N ALA A 15 -1.19 7.85 -1.13
CA ALA A 15 -1.81 7.85 -2.45
C ALA A 15 -0.98 8.65 -3.47
N GLN A 16 -0.39 9.78 -3.05
CA GLN A 16 0.49 10.57 -3.90
C GLN A 16 1.82 9.85 -4.15
N GLN A 17 2.43 9.22 -3.14
CA GLN A 17 3.66 8.45 -3.32
C GLN A 17 3.44 7.28 -4.28
N LEU A 18 2.34 6.54 -4.13
CA LEU A 18 2.03 5.41 -4.99
C LEU A 18 1.81 5.88 -6.44
N ARG A 19 1.17 7.02 -6.63
CA ARG A 19 1.04 7.66 -7.95
C ARG A 19 2.36 8.07 -8.56
N ASN A 20 3.24 8.67 -7.79
CA ASN A 20 4.56 9.05 -8.27
C ASN A 20 5.38 7.81 -8.66
N TYR A 21 5.38 6.80 -7.81
CA TYR A 21 6.06 5.53 -8.05
C TYR A 21 5.64 4.91 -9.38
N TRP A 22 4.35 4.66 -9.57
CA TRP A 22 3.86 4.03 -10.81
C TRP A 22 3.97 4.93 -12.04
N GLN A 23 3.96 6.26 -11.87
CA GLN A 23 4.27 7.16 -12.97
C GLN A 23 5.74 7.01 -13.41
N THR A 24 6.68 6.92 -12.47
CA THR A 24 8.09 6.68 -12.77
C THR A 24 8.29 5.31 -13.44
N GLU A 25 7.67 4.25 -12.92
CA GLU A 25 7.72 2.92 -13.54
C GLU A 25 7.16 2.94 -14.98
N TYR A 26 6.05 3.65 -15.20
CA TYR A 26 5.47 3.81 -16.53
C TYR A 26 6.39 4.58 -17.50
N GLU A 27 7.03 5.65 -17.03
CA GLU A 27 7.98 6.43 -17.82
C GLU A 27 9.20 5.57 -18.21
N ALA A 28 9.74 4.78 -17.27
CA ALA A 28 10.85 3.86 -17.53
C ALA A 28 10.47 2.75 -18.53
N TYR A 29 9.28 2.17 -18.36
CA TYR A 29 8.70 1.22 -19.32
C TYR A 29 8.60 1.82 -20.73
N ALA A 30 8.08 3.04 -20.84
CA ALA A 30 7.87 3.71 -22.12
C ALA A 30 9.19 4.05 -22.85
N THR A 31 10.30 4.25 -22.13
CA THR A 31 11.61 4.52 -22.72
C THR A 31 12.48 3.26 -22.88
N GLY A 32 12.06 2.13 -22.31
CA GLY A 32 12.85 0.89 -22.29
C GLY A 32 14.01 0.91 -21.28
N ASP A 33 13.97 1.83 -20.32
CA ASP A 33 14.96 1.98 -19.24
C ASP A 33 14.48 1.33 -17.93
N GLU A 34 13.73 0.23 -18.03
CA GLU A 34 13.15 -0.45 -16.87
C GLU A 34 14.22 -0.81 -15.84
N THR A 35 14.11 -0.22 -14.65
CA THR A 35 14.88 -0.59 -13.47
C THR A 35 13.93 -1.00 -12.36
N TYR A 36 14.16 -2.16 -11.75
CA TYR A 36 13.32 -2.63 -10.66
C TYR A 36 13.58 -1.80 -9.40
N HIS A 37 12.57 -1.08 -8.94
CA HIS A 37 12.56 -0.38 -7.67
C HIS A 37 11.33 -0.76 -6.85
N GLU A 38 11.53 -0.91 -5.55
CA GLU A 38 10.44 -1.15 -4.63
C GLU A 38 9.75 0.17 -4.25
N PHE A 39 8.44 0.10 -3.97
CA PHE A 39 7.71 1.26 -3.49
C PHE A 39 8.29 1.76 -2.16
N LEU A 40 8.82 3.00 -2.15
CA LEU A 40 9.44 3.60 -0.96
C LEU A 40 10.58 2.72 -0.38
N GLU A 41 11.39 2.13 -1.25
CA GLU A 41 12.49 1.20 -0.91
C GLU A 41 13.39 1.70 0.22
N GLU A 42 13.69 3.01 0.25
CA GLU A 42 14.55 3.63 1.27
C GLU A 42 13.96 3.60 2.70
N TYR A 43 12.64 3.34 2.81
CA TYR A 43 11.91 3.25 4.08
C TYR A 43 11.53 1.82 4.45
N THR A 44 11.94 0.82 3.65
CA THR A 44 11.70 -0.59 3.95
C THR A 44 12.47 -1.00 5.21
N ILE A 45 11.76 -1.65 6.13
CA ILE A 45 12.33 -2.19 7.37
C ILE A 45 12.11 -3.69 7.46
N GLU A 46 13.02 -4.37 8.14
CA GLU A 46 12.86 -5.80 8.42
C GLU A 46 11.70 -6.04 9.40
N PRO A 47 10.83 -7.04 9.13
CA PRO A 47 9.70 -7.37 9.98
C PRO A 47 10.18 -8.05 11.28
N ARG A 48 10.29 -7.26 12.36
CA ARG A 48 10.75 -7.73 13.68
C ARG A 48 9.65 -7.52 14.74
N PRO A 49 8.96 -8.59 15.21
CA PRO A 49 7.79 -8.47 16.09
C PRO A 49 8.04 -7.67 17.37
N ALA A 50 9.25 -7.76 17.93
CA ALA A 50 9.60 -7.10 19.20
C ALA A 50 9.65 -5.56 19.12
N TYR A 51 9.71 -4.99 17.91
CA TYR A 51 9.87 -3.55 17.69
C TYR A 51 8.67 -2.90 17.00
N LEU A 52 7.62 -3.67 16.72
CA LEU A 52 6.44 -3.19 16.02
C LEU A 52 5.23 -3.12 16.96
N PRO A 53 4.37 -2.11 16.82
CA PRO A 53 3.05 -2.16 17.44
C PRO A 53 2.30 -3.41 17.01
N GLU A 54 1.58 -4.04 17.94
CA GLU A 54 0.85 -5.29 17.68
C GLU A 54 -0.08 -5.22 16.46
N PRO A 55 -0.84 -4.14 16.22
CA PRO A 55 -1.68 -4.03 15.01
C PRO A 55 -0.89 -4.04 13.69
N VAL A 56 0.30 -3.43 13.68
CA VAL A 56 1.19 -3.39 12.50
C VAL A 56 1.74 -4.79 12.22
N TRP A 57 2.24 -5.46 13.25
CA TRP A 57 2.70 -6.85 13.14
C TRP A 57 1.58 -7.80 12.70
N ALA A 58 0.37 -7.65 13.26
CA ALA A 58 -0.78 -8.46 12.89
C ALA A 58 -1.18 -8.26 11.42
N ALA A 59 -1.12 -7.03 10.90
CA ALA A 59 -1.34 -6.74 9.50
C ALA A 59 -0.27 -7.39 8.61
N TYR A 60 1.01 -7.18 8.93
CA TYR A 60 2.11 -7.80 8.18
C TYR A 60 2.01 -9.32 8.16
N ALA A 61 1.83 -9.96 9.32
CA ALA A 61 1.73 -11.42 9.43
C ALA A 61 0.50 -11.98 8.71
N LEU A 62 -0.60 -11.23 8.64
CA LEU A 62 -1.77 -11.60 7.84
C LEU A 62 -1.38 -11.65 6.35
N TYR A 63 -0.85 -10.56 5.80
CA TYR A 63 -0.51 -10.50 4.38
C TYR A 63 0.65 -11.41 4.01
N ASP A 64 1.68 -11.57 4.85
CA ASP A 64 2.78 -12.52 4.63
C ASP A 64 2.22 -13.94 4.48
N ARG A 65 1.37 -14.36 5.42
CA ARG A 65 0.70 -15.67 5.36
C ARG A 65 -0.11 -15.83 4.09
N TYR A 66 -0.96 -14.85 3.78
CA TYR A 66 -1.92 -15.01 2.70
C TYR A 66 -1.28 -14.81 1.35
N VAL A 67 -0.35 -13.86 1.16
CA VAL A 67 0.20 -13.38 -0.12
C VAL A 67 1.59 -13.93 -0.40
N GLN A 68 2.56 -13.59 0.45
CA GLN A 68 3.97 -13.88 0.19
C GLN A 68 4.28 -15.39 0.26
N ARG A 69 3.80 -16.08 1.30
CA ARG A 69 4.04 -17.52 1.48
C ARG A 69 3.30 -18.41 0.48
N GLU A 70 2.20 -17.91 -0.06
CA GLU A 70 1.42 -18.58 -1.10
C GLU A 70 1.90 -18.18 -2.52
N SER A 71 2.97 -17.36 -2.62
CA SER A 71 3.65 -17.00 -3.88
C SER A 71 2.74 -16.38 -4.96
N TRP A 72 1.95 -15.36 -4.60
CA TRP A 72 1.13 -14.56 -5.54
C TRP A 72 1.34 -13.06 -5.35
N GLY A 73 2.48 -12.68 -4.77
CA GLY A 73 2.86 -11.30 -4.53
C GLY A 73 3.94 -11.12 -3.48
N ALA A 74 4.17 -9.86 -3.13
CA ALA A 74 5.14 -9.41 -2.13
C ALA A 74 4.46 -8.58 -1.04
N VAL A 75 5.04 -8.62 0.16
CA VAL A 75 4.60 -7.84 1.31
C VAL A 75 5.79 -7.05 1.85
N GLN A 76 5.65 -5.74 1.86
CA GLN A 76 6.64 -4.79 2.36
C GLN A 76 6.15 -4.17 3.66
N LEU A 77 7.09 -3.98 4.58
CA LEU A 77 6.89 -3.23 5.80
C LEU A 77 7.73 -1.97 5.73
N LEU A 78 7.08 -0.82 5.84
CA LEU A 78 7.68 0.49 5.68
C LEU A 78 7.60 1.26 7.01
N GLN A 79 8.64 2.04 7.31
CA GLN A 79 8.62 3.06 8.36
C GLN A 79 8.91 4.43 7.74
N VAL A 80 7.85 5.21 7.51
CA VAL A 80 7.92 6.42 6.69
C VAL A 80 7.68 7.66 7.53
N PRO A 81 8.62 8.62 7.58
CA PRO A 81 8.36 9.95 8.11
C PRO A 81 7.45 10.72 7.14
N THR A 82 6.28 11.16 7.61
CA THR A 82 5.38 12.02 6.85
C THR A 82 5.41 13.45 7.41
N GLU A 83 4.84 14.41 6.68
CA GLU A 83 4.73 15.80 7.15
C GLU A 83 3.96 15.94 8.46
N VAL A 84 3.08 14.98 8.78
CA VAL A 84 2.19 15.05 9.95
C VAL A 84 2.63 14.16 11.11
N ALA A 85 3.30 13.04 10.83
CA ALA A 85 3.79 12.08 11.82
C ALA A 85 4.68 11.00 11.18
N ASP A 86 5.51 10.34 11.97
CA ASP A 86 6.08 9.07 11.59
C ASP A 86 4.97 8.00 11.51
N THR A 87 5.04 7.16 10.49
CA THR A 87 4.04 6.12 10.22
C THR A 87 4.69 4.78 9.94
N PHE A 88 3.94 3.71 10.21
CA PHE A 88 4.21 2.39 9.64
C PHE A 88 3.23 2.14 8.50
N ALA A 89 3.68 1.50 7.44
CA ALA A 89 2.80 0.99 6.40
C ALA A 89 3.09 -0.47 6.06
N VAL A 90 2.04 -1.24 5.85
CA VAL A 90 2.11 -2.57 5.25
C VAL A 90 1.60 -2.41 3.82
N TYR A 91 2.51 -2.54 2.87
CA TYR A 91 2.21 -2.46 1.44
C TYR A 91 2.30 -3.85 0.83
N VAL A 92 1.34 -4.18 -0.01
CA VAL A 92 1.20 -5.48 -0.64
C VAL A 92 1.00 -5.25 -2.12
N THR A 93 1.76 -5.96 -2.94
CA THR A 93 1.59 -6.01 -4.39
C THR A 93 1.37 -7.46 -4.78
N THR A 94 0.37 -7.74 -5.59
CA THR A 94 0.15 -9.06 -6.18
C THR A 94 0.73 -9.12 -7.59
N ASP A 95 0.86 -10.32 -8.14
CA ASP A 95 1.27 -10.53 -9.53
C ASP A 95 0.25 -9.98 -10.56
N GLY A 96 -0.93 -9.54 -10.10
CA GLY A 96 -2.03 -9.00 -10.93
C GLY A 96 -2.18 -7.48 -10.88
N ASP A 97 -1.13 -6.75 -10.47
CA ASP A 97 -1.07 -5.29 -10.36
C ASP A 97 -1.98 -4.67 -9.27
N ASP A 98 -2.79 -5.48 -8.61
CA ASP A 98 -3.57 -5.09 -7.44
C ASP A 98 -2.83 -5.35 -6.13
N GLY A 99 -3.31 -4.74 -5.05
CA GLY A 99 -2.63 -4.84 -3.77
C GLY A 99 -3.41 -4.28 -2.59
N TRP A 100 -2.73 -4.15 -1.46
CA TRP A 100 -3.28 -3.61 -0.22
C TRP A 100 -2.31 -2.62 0.38
N LEU A 101 -2.85 -1.63 1.07
CA LEU A 101 -2.07 -0.65 1.80
C LEU A 101 -2.75 -0.35 3.13
N GLU A 102 -2.08 -0.69 4.24
CA GLU A 102 -2.54 -0.31 5.56
C GLU A 102 -1.52 0.62 6.23
N VAL A 103 -1.99 1.75 6.74
CA VAL A 103 -1.16 2.82 7.32
C VAL A 103 -1.51 2.99 8.78
N TYR A 104 -0.49 3.06 9.62
CA TYR A 104 -0.58 3.15 11.07
C TYR A 104 0.30 4.28 11.59
N ASP A 105 -0.09 4.87 12.72
CA ASP A 105 0.83 5.72 13.47
C ASP A 105 1.88 4.88 14.24
N VAL A 106 2.85 5.54 14.88
CA VAL A 106 3.89 4.88 15.69
C VAL A 106 3.35 4.10 16.90
N ARG A 107 2.09 4.30 17.29
CA ARG A 107 1.42 3.58 18.38
C ARG A 107 0.61 2.39 17.86
N GLY A 108 0.55 2.17 16.55
CA GLY A 108 -0.26 1.14 15.92
C GLY A 108 -1.73 1.51 15.74
N GLN A 109 -2.10 2.79 15.90
CA GLN A 109 -3.44 3.24 15.55
C GLN A 109 -3.58 3.30 14.03
N LEU A 110 -4.62 2.64 13.51
CA LEU A 110 -4.91 2.65 12.08
C LEU A 110 -5.29 4.06 11.59
N LEU A 111 -4.56 4.54 10.58
CA LEU A 111 -4.78 5.81 9.91
C LEU A 111 -5.54 5.65 8.58
N GLY A 112 -5.40 4.48 7.94
CA GLY A 112 -6.14 4.14 6.73
C GLY A 112 -5.87 2.71 6.26
N ALA A 113 -6.86 2.10 5.62
CA ALA A 113 -6.73 0.82 4.92
C ALA A 113 -7.24 0.99 3.49
N GLY A 114 -6.47 0.54 2.52
CA GLY A 114 -6.69 0.76 1.11
C GLY A 114 -6.54 -0.52 0.29
N ARG A 115 -7.40 -0.65 -0.72
CA ARG A 115 -7.19 -1.59 -1.83
C ARG A 115 -6.53 -0.82 -2.95
N THR A 116 -5.46 -1.37 -3.51
CA THR A 116 -4.70 -0.74 -4.59
C THR A 116 -4.90 -1.47 -5.92
N TYR A 117 -4.79 -0.72 -7.01
CA TYR A 117 -4.57 -1.23 -8.37
C TYR A 117 -3.64 -0.24 -9.06
N ILE A 118 -2.38 -0.63 -9.22
CA ILE A 118 -1.31 0.27 -9.67
C ILE A 118 -1.31 1.53 -8.80
N GLU A 119 -1.54 2.73 -9.36
CA GLU A 119 -1.52 3.99 -8.64
C GLU A 119 -2.84 4.35 -7.93
N LEU A 120 -3.89 3.59 -8.21
CA LEU A 120 -5.21 3.86 -7.67
C LEU A 120 -5.32 3.28 -6.28
N VAL A 121 -5.90 4.04 -5.35
CA VAL A 121 -6.17 3.59 -3.99
C VAL A 121 -7.63 3.84 -3.63
N TYR A 122 -8.34 2.77 -3.29
CA TYR A 122 -9.65 2.84 -2.66
C TYR A 122 -9.49 2.70 -1.15
N TRP A 123 -9.68 3.79 -0.41
CA TRP A 123 -9.66 3.79 1.05
C TRP A 123 -11.01 3.34 1.63
N GLY A 124 -11.01 2.36 2.52
CA GLY A 124 -12.21 1.77 3.11
C GLY A 124 -12.05 1.33 4.57
N ASP A 125 -13.06 0.65 5.11
CA ASP A 125 -12.95 -0.01 6.42
C ASP A 125 -11.97 -1.18 6.35
N VAL A 126 -11.10 -1.32 7.36
CA VAL A 126 -10.05 -2.34 7.35
C VAL A 126 -10.60 -3.77 7.27
N LYS A 127 -11.78 -4.05 7.84
CA LYS A 127 -12.39 -5.39 7.77
C LYS A 127 -12.90 -5.66 6.36
N GLU A 128 -13.51 -4.68 5.72
CA GLU A 128 -13.96 -4.77 4.32
C GLU A 128 -12.78 -4.93 3.35
N ILE A 129 -11.69 -4.21 3.60
CA ILE A 129 -10.46 -4.27 2.81
C ILE A 129 -9.78 -5.63 2.95
N ARG A 130 -9.64 -6.14 4.19
CA ARG A 130 -9.05 -7.47 4.45
C ARG A 130 -9.93 -8.62 3.95
N ALA A 131 -11.26 -8.50 3.99
CA ALA A 131 -12.17 -9.52 3.45
C ALA A 131 -12.00 -9.72 1.93
N GLN A 132 -11.36 -8.79 1.22
CA GLN A 132 -11.06 -8.95 -0.20
C GLN A 132 -9.92 -9.94 -0.47
N LEU A 133 -9.15 -10.34 0.54
CA LEU A 133 -8.17 -11.43 0.40
C LEU A 133 -8.84 -12.74 -0.04
N ASP A 134 -10.05 -13.01 0.47
CA ASP A 134 -10.80 -14.23 0.16
C ASP A 134 -11.48 -14.15 -1.21
N THR A 135 -12.03 -12.98 -1.56
CA THR A 135 -12.83 -12.80 -2.79
C THR A 135 -12.01 -12.40 -4.01
N ARG A 136 -10.82 -11.83 -3.78
CA ARG A 136 -9.93 -11.24 -4.80
C ARG A 136 -10.63 -10.23 -5.72
N THR A 137 -11.79 -9.71 -5.31
CA THR A 137 -12.60 -8.82 -6.13
C THR A 137 -12.27 -7.38 -5.77
N LEU A 138 -11.97 -6.56 -6.78
CA LEU A 138 -11.73 -5.13 -6.56
C LEU A 138 -13.04 -4.42 -6.18
N PRO A 139 -12.99 -3.40 -5.31
CA PRO A 139 -14.14 -2.56 -5.01
C PRO A 139 -14.68 -1.93 -6.29
N GLY A 140 -15.99 -1.97 -6.52
CA GLY A 140 -16.59 -1.37 -7.72
C GLY A 140 -16.38 0.15 -7.85
N ALA A 141 -15.97 0.82 -6.76
CA ALA A 141 -15.59 2.23 -6.75
C ALA A 141 -14.16 2.49 -7.26
N LEU A 142 -13.34 1.45 -7.41
CA LEU A 142 -11.99 1.53 -7.97
C LEU A 142 -12.08 1.31 -9.49
N ASP A 143 -12.14 2.40 -10.26
CA ASP A 143 -12.21 2.33 -11.73
C ASP A 143 -10.83 2.06 -12.33
N THR A 144 -10.52 0.79 -12.62
CA THR A 144 -9.22 0.38 -13.19
C THR A 144 -8.94 0.98 -14.57
N ARG A 145 -9.95 1.51 -15.27
CA ARG A 145 -9.76 2.22 -16.55
C ARG A 145 -9.17 3.61 -16.37
N ALA A 146 -9.17 4.14 -15.14
CA ALA A 146 -8.57 5.41 -14.80
C ALA A 146 -7.05 5.32 -14.60
N THR A 147 -6.46 4.12 -14.73
CA THR A 147 -5.03 3.93 -14.54
C THR A 147 -4.18 4.69 -15.57
N LEU A 148 -2.99 5.14 -15.18
CA LEU A 148 -1.95 5.70 -16.05
C LEU A 148 -1.62 4.75 -17.21
N TRP A 149 -1.69 3.44 -16.98
CA TRP A 149 -1.36 2.38 -17.93
C TRP A 149 -2.48 2.10 -18.96
N GLY A 150 -3.67 2.67 -18.74
CA GLY A 150 -4.88 2.43 -19.54
C GLY A 150 -5.20 3.54 -20.55
N LYS A 151 -4.34 4.57 -20.69
CA LYS A 151 -4.49 5.56 -21.76
C LYS A 151 -3.80 5.06 -23.02
N PRO A 152 -4.53 4.76 -24.11
CA PRO A 152 -3.90 4.61 -25.41
C PRO A 152 -3.23 5.94 -25.76
N PHE A 153 -1.99 5.88 -26.23
CA PHE A 153 -1.40 6.98 -26.99
C PHE A 153 -2.26 7.31 -28.21
#